data_AF-A0A9W3DT95-F1
#
_entry.id   AF-A0A9W3DT95-F1
#
_cell.length_a   1.000
_cell.length_b   1.000
_cell.length_c   1.000
_cell.angle_alpha   90.00
_cell.angle_beta   90.00
_cell.angle_gamma   90.00
#
_symmetry.space_group_name_H-M   'P 1'
#
loop_
_entity.id
_entity.type
_entity.pdbx_description
1 polymer ?
#
loop_
_entity_poly.entity_id
_entity_poly.type
_entity_poly.pdbx_seq_one_letter_code
_entity_poly.pdbx_strand_id
1 'polypeptide(L)'
;MEEEYIRVINITVIGVISWGLIFILVRRIFSNYSFDFSTRIVSTLHATVAVVLATLTIQDWSCPVYPIASTSSLQQMETIAFSLSYMIYDLICSHFDQVLSIDNAVHHSVCILGFVAGLCYRKCASEMVAAIWITEISSPFLHLREILKEIGYRDTDLNLAADVCFATIFSLARIVGGPYLVYVTITADNPFLIKAMALGLQLVSAFWFYKILKMMRYKIVKRSMLNTKSD
;
A
#
# COMPACT_ATOMS: atom_id res chain seq x y z
N MET A 1 -7.49 5.14 -28.37
CA MET A 1 -7.09 6.17 -27.39
C MET A 1 -8.25 6.51 -26.45
N GLU A 2 -9.39 6.95 -26.99
CA GLU A 2 -10.58 7.26 -26.19
C GLU A 2 -11.13 6.02 -25.46
N GLU A 3 -11.18 4.86 -26.13
CA GLU A 3 -11.61 3.60 -25.52
C GLU A 3 -10.75 3.16 -24.32
N GLU A 4 -9.43 3.35 -24.39
CA GLU A 4 -8.52 3.03 -23.27
C GLU A 4 -8.81 3.93 -22.07
N TYR A 5 -9.11 5.21 -22.31
CA TYR A 5 -9.44 6.18 -21.27
C TYR A 5 -10.79 5.87 -20.62
N ILE A 6 -11.81 5.57 -21.44
CA ILE A 6 -13.12 5.11 -20.98
C ILE A 6 -12.96 3.84 -20.13
N ARG A 7 -12.14 2.89 -20.57
CA ARG A 7 -11.89 1.65 -19.82
C ARG A 7 -11.25 1.91 -18.46
N VAL A 8 -10.22 2.76 -18.40
CA VAL A 8 -9.54 3.14 -17.14
C VAL A 8 -10.47 3.88 -16.19
N ILE A 9 -11.29 4.80 -16.70
CA ILE A 9 -12.33 5.49 -15.92
C ILE A 9 -13.34 4.49 -15.37
N ASN A 10 -13.83 3.58 -16.21
CA ASN A 10 -14.80 2.57 -15.80
C ASN A 10 -14.25 1.66 -14.71
N ILE A 11 -13.01 1.18 -14.85
CA ILE A 11 -12.32 0.40 -13.80
C ILE A 11 -12.25 1.19 -12.50
N THR A 12 -11.92 2.48 -12.58
CA THR A 12 -11.80 3.33 -11.38
C THR A 12 -13.15 3.51 -10.70
N VAL A 13 -14.19 3.93 -11.43
CA VAL A 13 -15.52 4.23 -10.89
C VAL A 13 -16.22 2.96 -10.37
N ILE A 14 -16.25 1.90 -11.19
CA ILE A 14 -16.85 0.62 -10.79
C ILE A 14 -16.05 0.01 -9.64
N GLY A 15 -14.72 0.16 -9.65
CA GLY A 15 -13.85 -0.31 -8.58
C GLY A 15 -14.18 0.33 -7.23
N VAL A 16 -14.34 1.65 -7.16
CA VAL A 16 -14.71 2.36 -5.92
C VAL A 16 -16.02 1.81 -5.33
N ILE A 17 -17.04 1.63 -6.17
CA ILE A 17 -18.34 1.08 -5.76
C ILE A 17 -18.17 -0.37 -5.28
N SER A 18 -17.41 -1.18 -6.02
CA SER A 18 -17.18 -2.58 -5.72
C SER A 18 -16.46 -2.76 -4.39
N TRP A 19 -15.44 -1.95 -4.09
CA TRP A 19 -14.76 -1.97 -2.80
C TRP A 19 -15.69 -1.60 -1.65
N GLY A 20 -16.57 -0.61 -1.85
CA GLY A 20 -17.60 -0.26 -0.87
C GLY A 20 -18.58 -1.41 -0.59
N LEU A 21 -19.02 -2.13 -1.62
CA LEU A 21 -19.89 -3.30 -1.46
C LEU A 21 -19.17 -4.47 -0.76
N ILE A 22 -17.91 -4.73 -1.12
CA ILE A 22 -17.07 -5.72 -0.44
C ILE A 22 -16.94 -5.37 1.05
N PHE A 23 -16.68 -4.10 1.36
CA PHE A 23 -16.60 -3.64 2.74
C PHE A 23 -17.88 -3.86 3.52
N ILE A 24 -19.05 -3.49 2.96
CA ILE A 24 -20.34 -3.72 3.60
C ILE A 24 -20.55 -5.22 3.89
N LEU A 25 -20.20 -6.09 2.94
CA LEU A 25 -20.29 -7.54 3.11
C LEU A 25 -19.35 -8.05 4.21
N VAL A 26 -18.07 -7.65 4.17
CA VAL A 26 -17.08 -8.00 5.20
C VAL A 26 -17.55 -7.54 6.57
N ARG A 27 -18.02 -6.29 6.69
CA ARG A 27 -18.53 -5.73 7.95
C ARG A 27 -19.73 -6.50 8.48
N ARG A 28 -20.61 -6.99 7.61
CA ARG A 28 -21.76 -7.83 8.00
C ARG A 28 -21.33 -9.20 8.50
N ILE A 29 -20.34 -9.83 7.87
CA ILE A 29 -19.80 -11.14 8.28
C ILE A 29 -19.05 -11.03 9.61
N PHE A 30 -18.27 -9.95 9.78
CA PHE A 30 -17.43 -9.69 10.94
C PHE A 30 -18.03 -8.61 11.85
N SER A 31 -19.35 -8.65 12.06
CA SER A 31 -20.10 -7.63 12.82
C SER A 31 -19.62 -7.44 14.26
N ASN A 32 -19.08 -8.51 14.85
CA ASN A 32 -18.58 -8.56 16.23
C ASN A 32 -17.21 -7.87 16.41
N TYR A 33 -16.52 -7.58 15.31
CA TYR A 33 -15.22 -6.89 15.31
C TYR A 33 -15.40 -5.41 14.98
N SER A 34 -14.31 -4.66 15.15
CA SER A 34 -14.23 -3.22 14.92
C SER A 34 -14.42 -2.86 13.44
N PHE A 35 -14.64 -1.57 13.20
CA PHE A 35 -14.64 -1.01 11.86
C PHE A 35 -13.28 -1.23 11.17
N ASP A 36 -12.19 -0.89 11.87
CA ASP A 36 -10.81 -1.07 11.41
C ASP A 36 -10.52 -2.54 11.05
N PHE A 37 -11.05 -3.51 11.78
CA PHE A 37 -10.93 -4.93 11.44
C PHE A 37 -11.44 -5.24 10.03
N SER A 38 -12.63 -4.71 9.70
CA SER A 38 -13.26 -4.92 8.40
C SER A 38 -12.46 -4.22 7.30
N THR A 39 -12.04 -2.97 7.55
CA THR A 39 -11.18 -2.22 6.63
C THR A 39 -9.89 -3.00 6.34
N ARG A 40 -9.20 -3.50 7.36
CA ARG A 40 -7.96 -4.28 7.22
C ARG A 40 -8.12 -5.55 6.37
N ILE A 41 -9.26 -6.22 6.45
CA ILE A 41 -9.55 -7.37 5.57
C ILE A 41 -9.63 -6.92 4.11
N VAL A 42 -10.36 -5.83 3.84
CA VAL A 42 -10.48 -5.27 2.49
C VAL A 42 -9.12 -4.78 1.98
N SER A 43 -8.33 -4.10 2.82
CA SER A 43 -6.96 -3.68 2.49
C SER A 43 -6.04 -4.86 2.18
N THR A 44 -6.16 -5.96 2.92
CA THR A 44 -5.39 -7.19 2.66
C THR A 44 -5.74 -7.79 1.30
N LEU A 45 -7.03 -7.82 0.96
CA LEU A 45 -7.50 -8.27 -0.35
C LEU A 45 -6.95 -7.37 -1.46
N HIS A 46 -7.03 -6.05 -1.31
CA HIS A 46 -6.47 -5.10 -2.26
C HIS A 46 -4.98 -5.33 -2.46
N ALA A 47 -4.18 -5.31 -1.39
CA ALA A 47 -2.74 -5.45 -1.46
C ALA A 47 -2.33 -6.75 -2.15
N THR A 48 -3.02 -7.86 -1.83
CA THR A 48 -2.75 -9.16 -2.45
C THR A 48 -2.98 -9.11 -3.97
N VAL A 49 -4.14 -8.60 -4.40
CA VAL A 49 -4.47 -8.51 -5.83
C VAL A 49 -3.58 -7.49 -6.54
N ALA A 50 -3.27 -6.36 -5.90
CA ALA A 50 -2.41 -5.32 -6.46
C ALA A 50 -0.99 -5.83 -6.71
N VAL A 51 -0.40 -6.58 -5.75
CA VAL A 51 0.91 -7.22 -5.92
C VAL A 51 0.88 -8.24 -7.06
N VAL A 52 -0.19 -9.03 -7.19
CA VAL A 52 -0.33 -10.00 -8.29
C VAL A 52 -0.44 -9.28 -9.64
N LEU A 53 -1.30 -8.28 -9.77
CA LEU A 53 -1.45 -7.50 -11.00
C LEU A 53 -0.16 -6.77 -11.36
N ALA A 54 0.51 -6.16 -10.38
CA ALA A 54 1.81 -5.54 -10.60
C ALA A 54 2.85 -6.56 -11.06
N THR A 55 2.84 -7.75 -10.48
CA THR A 55 3.76 -8.84 -10.86
C THR A 55 3.56 -9.27 -12.31
N LEU A 56 2.30 -9.36 -12.77
CA LEU A 56 1.94 -9.75 -14.12
C LEU A 56 2.18 -8.65 -15.17
N THR A 57 2.30 -7.39 -14.74
CA THR A 57 2.43 -6.24 -15.65
C THR A 57 3.82 -5.62 -15.69
N ILE A 58 4.70 -5.98 -14.76
CA ILE A 58 6.15 -5.73 -14.86
C ILE A 58 6.69 -6.49 -16.07
N GLN A 59 7.37 -5.75 -16.96
CA GLN A 59 7.81 -6.28 -18.26
C GLN A 59 9.06 -7.15 -18.16
N ASP A 60 10.01 -6.75 -17.33
CA ASP A 60 11.26 -7.47 -17.11
C ASP A 60 11.67 -7.39 -15.63
N TRP A 61 11.75 -8.55 -14.98
CA TRP A 61 12.15 -8.65 -13.57
C TRP A 61 13.63 -8.37 -13.33
N SER A 62 14.46 -8.44 -14.38
CA SER A 62 15.86 -8.04 -14.31
C SER A 62 16.01 -6.53 -14.10
N CYS A 63 15.02 -5.75 -14.57
CA CYS A 63 14.91 -4.32 -14.34
C CYS A 63 13.44 -3.90 -14.28
N PRO A 64 12.77 -4.04 -13.11
CA PRO A 64 11.30 -3.87 -13.00
C PRO A 64 10.76 -2.48 -13.36
N VAL A 65 11.65 -1.48 -13.42
CA VAL A 65 11.34 -0.08 -13.75
C VAL A 65 11.53 0.24 -15.23
N TYR A 66 12.05 -0.70 -16.02
CA TYR A 66 12.33 -0.50 -17.43
C TYR A 66 11.10 -0.85 -18.31
N PRO A 67 10.85 -0.11 -19.40
CA PRO A 67 11.51 1.15 -19.78
C PRO A 67 11.11 2.31 -18.88
N ILE A 68 12.11 3.12 -18.48
CA ILE A 68 11.94 4.26 -17.56
C ILE A 68 11.29 5.43 -18.30
N ALA A 69 10.36 6.13 -17.64
CA ALA A 69 9.62 7.27 -18.17
C ALA A 69 8.94 6.95 -19.52
N SER A 70 8.58 5.68 -19.72
CA SER A 70 7.97 5.20 -20.96
C SER A 70 6.50 5.55 -21.03
N THR A 71 5.95 5.47 -22.24
CA THR A 71 4.50 5.43 -22.44
C THR A 71 3.91 4.21 -21.74
N SER A 72 2.80 4.42 -21.05
CA SER A 72 2.11 3.38 -20.29
C SER A 72 1.41 2.38 -21.21
N SER A 73 1.60 1.08 -20.96
CA SER A 73 0.77 0.05 -21.59
C SER A 73 -0.63 0.04 -20.96
N LEU A 74 -1.63 -0.46 -21.70
CA LEU A 74 -3.00 -0.56 -21.19
C LEU A 74 -3.05 -1.37 -19.89
N GLN A 75 -2.39 -2.52 -19.82
CA GLN A 75 -2.39 -3.39 -18.63
C GLN A 75 -1.78 -2.70 -17.40
N GLN A 76 -0.71 -1.91 -17.57
CA GLN A 76 -0.14 -1.12 -16.48
C GLN A 76 -1.12 -0.03 -16.03
N MET A 77 -1.79 0.65 -16.97
CA MET A 77 -2.83 1.64 -16.65
C MET A 77 -4.00 1.01 -15.89
N GLU A 78 -4.44 -0.19 -16.27
CA GLU A 78 -5.49 -0.93 -15.56
C GLU A 78 -5.07 -1.31 -14.13
N THR A 79 -3.82 -1.72 -13.95
CA THR A 79 -3.25 -2.02 -12.62
C THR A 79 -3.22 -0.77 -11.75
N ILE A 80 -2.80 0.37 -12.30
CA ILE A 80 -2.81 1.66 -11.61
C ILE A 80 -4.26 2.09 -11.29
N ALA A 81 -5.20 1.91 -12.22
CA ALA A 81 -6.61 2.23 -12.02
C ALA A 81 -7.26 1.39 -10.92
N PHE A 82 -6.90 0.09 -10.85
CA PHE A 82 -7.32 -0.80 -9.78
C PHE A 82 -6.87 -0.27 -8.41
N SER A 83 -5.59 0.07 -8.25
CA SER A 83 -5.07 0.65 -7.00
C SER A 83 -5.64 2.04 -6.70
N LEU A 84 -5.83 2.89 -7.71
CA LEU A 84 -6.49 4.18 -7.54
C LEU A 84 -7.91 4.02 -7.00
N SER A 85 -8.69 3.08 -7.55
CA SER A 85 -10.06 2.81 -7.10
C SER A 85 -10.13 2.45 -5.62
N TYR A 86 -9.18 1.62 -5.16
CA TYR A 86 -9.07 1.25 -3.76
C TYR A 86 -8.68 2.46 -2.90
N MET A 87 -7.66 3.23 -3.30
CA MET A 87 -7.20 4.37 -2.51
C MET A 87 -8.30 5.44 -2.33
N ILE A 88 -9.11 5.68 -3.36
CA ILE A 88 -10.27 6.57 -3.28
C ILE A 88 -11.31 6.01 -2.31
N TYR A 89 -11.67 4.73 -2.47
CA TYR A 89 -12.61 4.07 -1.56
C TYR A 89 -12.12 4.13 -0.11
N ASP A 90 -10.86 3.79 0.16
CA ASP A 90 -10.33 3.65 1.50
C ASP A 90 -10.18 5.01 2.18
N LEU A 91 -9.81 6.05 1.41
CA LEU A 91 -9.88 7.44 1.90
C LEU A 91 -11.31 7.81 2.28
N ILE A 92 -12.31 7.55 1.44
CA ILE A 92 -13.72 7.84 1.77
C ILE A 92 -14.16 7.04 3.01
N CYS A 93 -13.84 5.74 3.05
CA CYS A 93 -14.21 4.82 4.13
C CYS A 93 -13.61 5.27 5.47
N SER A 94 -12.36 5.76 5.47
CA SER A 94 -11.68 6.24 6.68
C SER A 94 -12.37 7.44 7.33
N HIS A 95 -13.17 8.23 6.60
CA HIS A 95 -13.95 9.35 7.18
C HIS A 95 -15.12 8.88 8.05
N PHE A 96 -15.54 7.62 7.91
CA PHE A 96 -16.58 7.01 8.74
C PHE A 96 -16.03 6.33 9.99
N ASP A 97 -14.70 6.19 10.10
CA ASP A 97 -14.08 5.70 11.31
C ASP A 97 -14.05 6.80 12.39
N GLN A 98 -14.15 6.42 13.66
CA GLN A 98 -14.14 7.36 14.77
C GLN A 98 -12.77 7.99 15.02
N VAL A 99 -11.70 7.39 14.47
CA VAL A 99 -10.32 7.82 14.65
C VAL A 99 -9.69 8.14 13.28
N LEU A 100 -9.66 9.42 12.94
CA LEU A 100 -8.98 9.89 11.73
C LEU A 100 -7.45 9.83 11.92
N SER A 101 -6.80 8.97 11.14
CA SER A 101 -5.34 8.93 11.04
C SER A 101 -4.86 9.91 9.98
N ILE A 102 -4.32 11.05 10.41
CA ILE A 102 -3.77 12.08 9.52
C ILE A 102 -2.65 11.49 8.64
N ASP A 103 -1.79 10.64 9.20
CA ASP A 103 -0.72 10.02 8.41
C ASP A 103 -1.26 9.11 7.30
N ASN A 104 -2.37 8.41 7.54
CA ASN A 104 -3.01 7.60 6.51
C ASN A 104 -3.71 8.46 5.44
N ALA A 105 -4.39 9.53 5.86
CA ALA A 105 -5.04 10.46 4.93
C ALA A 105 -4.03 11.15 3.99
N VAL A 106 -2.85 11.54 4.51
CA VAL A 106 -1.75 12.08 3.71
C VAL A 106 -1.20 11.02 2.76
N HIS A 107 -0.99 9.80 3.23
CA HIS A 107 -0.55 8.69 2.38
C HIS A 107 -1.51 8.48 1.19
N HIS A 108 -2.81 8.33 1.45
CA HIS A 108 -3.82 8.11 0.41
C HIS A 108 -3.87 9.29 -0.56
N SER A 109 -3.78 10.53 -0.07
CA SER A 109 -3.80 11.72 -0.92
C SER A 109 -2.61 11.74 -1.88
N VAL A 110 -1.40 11.44 -1.39
CA VAL A 110 -0.19 11.33 -2.23
C VAL A 110 -0.34 10.21 -3.27
N CYS A 111 -0.86 9.04 -2.87
CA CYS A 111 -1.08 7.92 -3.79
C CYS A 111 -2.12 8.27 -4.87
N ILE A 112 -3.27 8.86 -4.50
CA ILE A 112 -4.33 9.25 -5.43
C ILE A 112 -3.80 10.26 -6.44
N LEU A 113 -3.13 11.32 -5.99
CA LEU A 113 -2.56 12.34 -6.87
C LEU A 113 -1.49 11.74 -7.80
N GLY A 114 -0.64 10.85 -7.29
CA GLY A 114 0.36 10.14 -8.09
C GLY A 114 -0.26 9.24 -9.16
N PHE A 115 -1.26 8.45 -8.79
CA PHE A 115 -1.98 7.57 -9.73
C PHE A 115 -2.75 8.36 -10.79
N VAL A 116 -3.49 9.40 -10.40
CA VAL A 116 -4.18 10.29 -11.34
C VAL A 116 -3.19 10.94 -12.29
N ALA A 117 -2.06 11.47 -11.79
CA ALA A 117 -1.03 12.05 -12.64
C ALA A 117 -0.48 11.04 -13.66
N GLY A 118 -0.13 9.83 -13.23
CA GLY A 118 0.37 8.78 -14.13
C GLY A 118 -0.63 8.38 -15.22
N LEU A 119 -1.91 8.28 -14.87
CA LEU A 119 -2.98 7.95 -15.83
C LEU A 119 -3.23 9.11 -16.81
N CYS A 120 -3.23 10.36 -16.34
CA CYS A 120 -3.43 11.53 -17.19
C CYS A 120 -2.24 11.79 -18.12
N TYR A 121 -1.01 11.68 -17.63
CA TYR A 121 0.20 11.88 -18.44
C TYR A 121 0.54 10.67 -19.33
N ARG A 122 0.00 9.48 -19.01
CA ARG A 122 0.30 8.21 -19.70
C ARG A 122 1.80 7.91 -19.79
N LYS A 123 2.53 8.30 -18.76
CA LYS A 123 3.98 8.16 -18.66
C LYS A 123 4.32 7.55 -17.30
N CYS A 124 5.49 6.91 -17.20
CA CYS A 124 6.06 6.43 -15.92
C CYS A 124 5.34 5.20 -15.33
N ALA A 125 4.53 4.46 -16.11
CA ALA A 125 3.76 3.36 -15.54
C ALA A 125 4.59 2.16 -15.11
N SER A 126 5.76 1.92 -15.73
CA SER A 126 6.71 0.90 -15.29
C SER A 126 7.18 1.20 -13.86
N GLU A 127 7.58 2.44 -13.57
CA GLU A 127 7.96 2.85 -12.23
C GLU A 127 6.78 2.84 -11.25
N MET A 128 5.57 3.21 -11.69
CA MET A 128 4.40 3.22 -10.81
C MET A 128 3.90 1.83 -10.45
N VAL A 129 3.97 0.88 -11.38
CA VAL A 129 3.65 -0.53 -11.11
C VAL A 129 4.72 -1.14 -10.19
N ALA A 130 6.00 -0.84 -10.41
CA ALA A 130 7.06 -1.20 -9.48
C ALA A 130 6.83 -0.56 -8.09
N ALA A 131 6.34 0.69 -8.03
CA ALA A 131 5.96 1.37 -6.80
C ALA A 131 4.85 0.60 -6.07
N ILE A 132 3.75 0.27 -6.76
CA ILE A 132 2.65 -0.54 -6.22
C ILE A 132 3.19 -1.84 -5.63
N TRP A 133 4.07 -2.53 -6.36
CA TRP A 133 4.63 -3.80 -5.89
C TRP A 133 5.42 -3.64 -4.59
N ILE A 134 6.40 -2.71 -4.55
CA ILE A 134 7.25 -2.53 -3.37
C ILE A 134 6.47 -1.96 -2.19
N THR A 135 5.42 -1.16 -2.44
CA THR A 135 4.62 -0.63 -1.34
C THR A 135 3.69 -1.70 -0.80
N GLU A 136 2.97 -2.43 -1.65
CA GLU A 136 1.91 -3.32 -1.21
C GLU A 136 2.38 -4.67 -0.67
N ILE A 137 3.58 -5.15 -1.02
CA ILE A 137 4.06 -6.46 -0.56
C ILE A 137 4.15 -6.61 0.97
N SER A 138 4.32 -5.49 1.68
CA SER A 138 4.33 -5.47 3.16
C SER A 138 2.94 -5.40 3.79
N SER A 139 1.92 -4.92 3.05
CA SER A 139 0.59 -4.57 3.58
C SER A 139 -0.17 -5.78 4.16
N PRO A 140 -0.16 -7.00 3.56
CA PRO A 140 -0.83 -8.16 4.17
C PRO A 140 -0.35 -8.45 5.60
N PHE A 141 0.95 -8.30 5.85
CA PHE A 141 1.53 -8.51 7.19
C PHE A 141 1.22 -7.35 8.14
N LEU A 142 1.13 -6.11 7.63
CA LEU A 142 0.65 -4.94 8.40
C LEU A 142 -0.79 -5.12 8.89
N HIS A 143 -1.67 -5.66 8.05
CA HIS A 143 -3.05 -5.89 8.45
C HIS A 143 -3.16 -7.10 9.36
N LEU A 144 -2.46 -8.21 9.04
CA LEU A 144 -2.45 -9.42 9.85
C LEU A 144 -2.02 -9.16 11.30
N ARG A 145 -0.97 -8.36 11.53
CA ARG A 145 -0.49 -8.05 12.89
C ARG A 145 -1.51 -7.32 13.76
N GLU A 146 -2.40 -6.53 13.18
CA GLU A 146 -3.45 -5.82 13.93
C GLU A 146 -4.69 -6.70 14.09
N ILE A 147 -5.08 -7.43 13.03
CA ILE A 147 -6.15 -8.46 13.07
C ILE A 147 -5.87 -9.46 14.19
N LEU A 148 -4.66 -10.00 14.28
CA LEU A 148 -4.26 -10.95 15.34
C LEU A 148 -4.45 -10.35 16.74
N LYS A 149 -4.15 -9.07 16.95
CA LYS A 149 -4.35 -8.44 18.27
C LYS A 149 -5.82 -8.35 18.64
N GLU A 150 -6.69 -8.14 17.66
CA GLU A 150 -8.12 -8.00 17.89
C GLU A 150 -8.81 -9.35 18.16
N ILE A 151 -8.35 -10.42 17.49
CA ILE A 151 -8.86 -11.79 17.72
C ILE A 151 -8.21 -12.49 18.93
N GLY A 152 -7.56 -11.75 19.82
CA GLY A 152 -7.02 -12.27 21.09
C GLY A 152 -5.59 -12.81 21.06
N TYR A 153 -4.87 -12.72 19.93
CA TYR A 153 -3.48 -13.17 19.81
C TYR A 153 -2.45 -12.08 20.13
N ARG A 154 -2.82 -11.03 20.87
CA ARG A 154 -1.91 -9.95 21.25
C ARG A 154 -0.72 -10.50 22.06
N ASP A 155 0.48 -10.05 21.75
CA ASP A 155 1.74 -10.42 22.40
C ASP A 155 2.14 -11.91 22.32
N THR A 156 1.44 -12.72 21.51
CA THR A 156 1.83 -14.10 21.18
C THR A 156 3.02 -14.16 20.21
N ASP A 157 3.64 -15.33 20.06
CA ASP A 157 4.69 -15.55 19.05
C ASP A 157 4.18 -15.42 17.62
N LEU A 158 2.92 -15.80 17.35
CA LEU A 158 2.29 -15.58 16.04
C LEU A 158 2.15 -14.08 15.73
N ASN A 159 1.75 -13.27 16.72
CA ASN A 159 1.69 -11.81 16.55
C ASN A 159 3.07 -11.20 16.35
N LEU A 160 4.08 -11.66 17.10
CA LEU A 160 5.46 -11.21 16.91
C LEU A 160 5.99 -11.60 15.53
N ALA A 161 5.71 -12.82 15.04
CA ALA A 161 6.11 -13.24 13.70
C ALA A 161 5.52 -12.30 12.64
N ALA A 162 4.23 -11.94 12.74
CA ALA A 162 3.62 -10.97 11.85
C ALA A 162 4.26 -9.56 11.96
N ASP A 163 4.59 -9.10 13.17
CA ASP A 163 5.32 -7.84 13.38
C ASP A 163 6.69 -7.84 12.69
N VAL A 164 7.45 -8.94 12.86
CA VAL A 164 8.81 -9.09 12.31
C VAL A 164 8.76 -9.22 10.78
N CYS A 165 7.85 -10.01 10.22
CA CYS A 165 7.65 -10.13 8.79
C CYS A 165 7.29 -8.78 8.17
N PHE A 166 6.33 -8.06 8.76
CA PHE A 166 5.97 -6.73 8.32
C PHE A 166 7.17 -5.77 8.34
N ALA A 167 7.87 -5.67 9.47
CA ALA A 167 9.00 -4.77 9.62
C ALA A 167 10.13 -5.09 8.62
N THR A 168 10.43 -6.38 8.43
CA THR A 168 11.49 -6.82 7.51
C THR A 168 11.15 -6.50 6.06
N ILE A 169 9.96 -6.91 5.60
CA ILE A 169 9.53 -6.70 4.22
C ILE A 169 9.39 -5.20 3.94
N PHE A 170 8.80 -4.42 4.85
CA PHE A 170 8.70 -2.96 4.71
C PHE A 170 10.08 -2.32 4.57
N SER A 171 11.06 -2.74 5.38
CA SER A 171 12.42 -2.21 5.35
C SER A 171 13.10 -2.50 4.01
N LEU A 172 13.09 -3.76 3.57
CA LEU A 172 13.73 -4.17 2.32
C LEU A 172 13.06 -3.50 1.11
N ALA A 173 11.73 -3.54 1.04
CA ALA A 173 11.01 -3.02 -0.12
C ALA A 173 11.04 -1.49 -0.17
N ARG A 174 10.68 -0.80 0.92
CA ARG A 174 10.45 0.66 0.90
C ARG A 174 11.63 1.49 1.37
N ILE A 175 12.54 0.95 2.20
CA ILE A 175 13.69 1.70 2.72
C ILE A 175 14.96 1.39 1.92
N VAL A 176 15.11 0.17 1.42
CA VAL A 176 16.22 -0.17 0.51
C VAL A 176 15.81 0.02 -0.95
N GLY A 177 14.71 -0.61 -1.40
CA GLY A 177 14.25 -0.50 -2.79
C GLY A 177 13.63 0.85 -3.14
N GLY A 178 12.85 1.44 -2.24
CA GLY A 178 12.14 2.71 -2.43
C GLY A 178 13.02 3.89 -2.87
N PRO A 179 14.16 4.18 -2.22
CA PRO A 179 15.06 5.24 -2.64
C PRO A 179 15.62 5.06 -4.06
N TYR A 180 15.93 3.83 -4.47
CA TYR A 180 16.36 3.55 -5.84
C TYR A 180 15.24 3.85 -6.83
N LEU A 181 14.01 3.43 -6.54
CA LEU A 181 12.85 3.72 -7.38
C LEU A 181 12.62 5.24 -7.51
N VAL A 182 12.64 5.97 -6.39
CA VAL A 182 12.52 7.43 -6.43
C VAL A 182 13.64 8.05 -7.23
N TYR A 183 14.89 7.62 -7.03
CA TYR A 183 16.03 8.12 -7.79
C TYR A 183 15.80 8.01 -9.30
N VAL A 184 15.47 6.81 -9.81
CA VAL A 184 15.24 6.64 -11.25
C VAL A 184 14.04 7.47 -11.75
N THR A 185 12.96 7.57 -10.97
CA THR A 185 11.79 8.37 -11.33
C THR A 185 12.10 9.87 -11.40
N ILE A 186 12.87 10.42 -10.46
CA ILE A 186 13.16 11.86 -10.41
C ILE A 186 14.26 12.28 -11.39
N THR A 187 15.19 11.39 -11.71
CA THR A 187 16.26 11.68 -12.69
C THR A 187 15.79 11.55 -14.13
N ALA A 188 14.74 10.76 -14.39
CA ALA A 188 14.19 10.61 -15.73
C ALA A 188 13.37 11.83 -16.17
N ASP A 189 13.00 11.86 -17.45
CA ASP A 189 12.15 12.89 -18.05
C ASP A 189 10.66 12.70 -17.66
N ASN A 190 10.38 12.62 -16.36
CA ASN A 190 9.02 12.51 -15.83
C ASN A 190 8.41 13.89 -15.54
N PRO A 191 7.08 14.07 -15.69
CA PRO A 191 6.38 15.27 -15.27
C PRO A 191 6.68 15.63 -13.80
N PHE A 192 6.77 16.92 -13.50
CA PHE A 192 7.12 17.42 -12.17
C PHE A 192 6.21 16.84 -11.07
N LEU A 193 4.90 16.74 -11.33
CA LEU A 193 3.94 16.18 -10.38
C LEU A 193 4.26 14.72 -10.02
N ILE A 194 4.63 13.89 -10.99
CA ILE A 194 5.02 12.49 -10.74
C ILE A 194 6.25 12.42 -9.82
N LYS A 195 7.26 13.26 -10.10
CA LYS A 195 8.47 13.36 -9.27
C LYS A 195 8.16 13.78 -7.84
N ALA A 196 7.30 14.79 -7.67
CA ALA A 196 6.86 15.26 -6.36
C ALA A 196 6.11 14.18 -5.58
N MET A 197 5.21 13.43 -6.23
CA MET A 197 4.46 12.35 -5.58
C MET A 197 5.36 11.15 -5.21
N ALA A 198 6.32 10.79 -6.06
CA ALA A 198 7.30 9.74 -5.76
C ALA A 198 8.14 10.10 -4.52
N LEU A 199 8.64 11.34 -4.44
CA LEU A 199 9.36 11.82 -3.27
C LEU A 199 8.45 11.86 -2.02
N GLY A 200 7.23 12.36 -2.15
CA GLY A 200 6.24 12.39 -1.06
C GLY A 200 5.97 11.00 -0.48
N LEU A 201 5.80 9.99 -1.34
CA LEU A 201 5.56 8.62 -0.93
C LEU A 201 6.75 8.01 -0.18
N GLN A 202 7.98 8.35 -0.58
CA GLN A 202 9.19 7.93 0.12
C GLN A 202 9.33 8.61 1.50
N LEU A 203 8.95 9.88 1.62
CA LEU A 203 8.95 10.58 2.91
C LEU A 203 7.93 9.98 3.88
N VAL A 204 6.73 9.64 3.41
CA VAL A 204 5.73 8.92 4.21
C VAL A 204 6.26 7.56 4.65
N SER A 205 6.94 6.84 3.74
CA SER A 205 7.58 5.55 4.05
C SER A 205 8.67 5.67 5.12
N ALA A 206 9.51 6.70 5.05
CA ALA A 206 10.53 6.99 6.07
C ALA A 206 9.91 7.33 7.44
N PHE A 207 8.84 8.12 7.45
CA PHE A 207 8.09 8.42 8.68
C PHE A 207 7.51 7.16 9.34
N TRP A 208 6.87 6.29 8.56
CA TRP A 208 6.36 5.02 9.07
C TRP A 208 7.47 4.08 9.52
N PHE A 209 8.61 4.05 8.84
CA PHE A 209 9.76 3.27 9.28
C PHE A 209 10.24 3.69 10.68
N TYR A 210 10.28 4.99 10.96
CA TYR A 210 10.56 5.48 12.31
C TYR A 210 9.57 4.94 13.35
N LYS A 211 8.26 4.93 13.05
CA LYS A 211 7.22 4.33 13.92
C LYS A 211 7.46 2.83 14.13
N ILE A 212 7.84 2.10 13.08
CA ILE A 212 8.15 0.67 13.13
C ILE A 212 9.36 0.40 14.04
N LEU A 213 10.45 1.16 13.90
CA LEU A 213 11.64 1.02 14.75
C LEU A 213 11.31 1.23 16.24
N LYS A 214 10.51 2.25 16.55
CA LYS A 214 10.06 2.51 17.92
C LYS A 214 9.24 1.35 18.49
N MET A 215 8.31 0.81 17.70
CA MET A 215 7.50 -0.34 18.08
C MET A 215 8.33 -1.61 18.30
N MET A 216 9.26 -1.91 17.40
CA MET A 216 10.12 -3.10 17.51
C MET A 216 11.03 -3.00 18.74
N ARG A 217 11.63 -1.83 18.98
CA ARG A 217 12.44 -1.57 20.18
C ARG A 217 11.63 -1.82 21.46
N TYR A 218 10.40 -1.30 21.52
CA TYR A 218 9.53 -1.51 22.68
C TYR A 218 9.25 -3.00 22.93
N LYS A 219 8.90 -3.76 21.88
CA LYS A 219 8.60 -5.20 22.01
C LYS A 219 9.79 -6.03 22.46
N ILE A 220 10.99 -5.75 21.95
CA ILE A 220 12.23 -6.44 22.34
C ILE A 220 12.54 -6.18 23.82
N VAL A 221 12.49 -4.92 24.26
CA VAL A 221 12.74 -4.55 25.66
C VAL A 221 11.71 -5.19 26.60
N LYS A 222 10.43 -5.18 26.22
CA LYS A 222 9.36 -5.81 27.01
C LYS A 222 9.60 -7.31 27.19
N ARG A 223 9.95 -8.05 26.12
CA ARG A 223 10.24 -9.48 26.21
C ARG A 223 11.48 -9.79 27.04
N SER A 224 12.55 -9.00 26.89
CA SER A 224 13.75 -9.15 27.72
C SER A 224 13.42 -9.08 29.20
N MET A 225 12.60 -8.11 29.63
CA MET A 225 12.20 -7.95 31.03
C MET A 225 11.30 -9.09 31.56
N LEU A 226 10.51 -9.73 30.69
CA LEU A 226 9.67 -10.86 31.09
C LEU A 226 10.51 -12.11 31.33
N ASN A 227 11.49 -12.37 30.46
CA ASN A 227 12.40 -13.52 30.62
C ASN A 227 13.26 -13.38 31.89
N THR A 228 13.72 -12.18 32.24
CA THR A 228 14.49 -11.97 33.49
C THR A 228 13.65 -12.14 34.77
N LYS A 229 12.32 -12.16 34.68
CA LYS A 229 11.42 -12.39 35.83
C LYS A 229 11.00 -13.85 35.99
N SER A 230 11.22 -14.68 34.97
CA SER A 230 10.93 -16.11 35.01
C SER A 230 12.11 -16.98 35.43
N ASP A 231 13.29 -16.37 35.56
CA ASP A 231 14.53 -16.94 36.07
C ASP A 231 14.74 -16.57 37.55
#